data_AF-A0A507EYN2-F1
#
_entry.id   AF-A0A507EYN2-F1
#
_cell.length_a   1.000
_cell.length_b   1.000
_cell.length_c   1.000
_cell.angle_alpha   90.00
_cell.angle_beta   90.00
_cell.angle_gamma   90.00
#
_symmetry.space_group_name_H-M   'P 1'
#
loop_
_entity.id
_entity.type
_entity.pdbx_description
1 polymer ?
#
loop_
_entity_poly.entity_id
_entity_poly.type
_entity_poly.pdbx_seq_one_letter_code
_entity_poly.pdbx_strand_id
1 'polypeptide(L)'
;MPLKFDTLEQELNIIALMDLLTFGSGWRSQLREAVGRGPYDTIRFGVMSVHISSVDVSAKFMREITLGEVATLFNIPVTRDVPHETLPLTLTEPHPLREFAQKITDVMNETGAILQQKGYRNLAHFLLDVIKPGANGSGSRSVENLVAALTSTLPSMRDMGRCNGLDVYIFRRPQLMALNLYRYFRDADPARFQFSDTSMLTVLADDILPSLWIHLGVLKVSPDLTAMLERGDDLGTTTEQWDLRLRAAAVVAAEAVVQKAKKTEGLDQDLATMNHILLDAYLRQCYKDSSAQLKRLINKKTVWY
;
A
#
# COMPACT_ATOMS: atom_id res chain seq x y z
N MET A 1 -4.18 14.48 -6.46
CA MET A 1 -4.53 15.27 -5.25
C MET A 1 -4.70 16.72 -5.70
N PRO A 2 -5.68 17.50 -5.19
CA PRO A 2 -5.84 18.91 -5.60
C PRO A 2 -4.84 19.80 -4.84
N LEU A 3 -3.55 19.44 -4.89
CA LEU A 3 -2.46 20.20 -4.27
C LEU A 3 -1.64 20.86 -5.37
N LYS A 4 -1.19 22.08 -5.10
CA LYS A 4 -0.18 22.75 -5.91
C LYS A 4 1.20 22.42 -5.34
N PHE A 5 2.14 22.10 -6.22
CA PHE A 5 3.54 21.87 -5.91
C PHE A 5 4.40 22.90 -6.65
N ASP A 6 5.45 23.38 -5.99
CA ASP A 6 6.35 24.37 -6.56
C ASP A 6 7.39 23.73 -7.49
N THR A 7 7.70 22.44 -7.26
CA THR A 7 8.67 21.68 -8.05
C THR A 7 8.21 20.24 -8.26
N LEU A 8 8.69 19.61 -9.35
CA LEU A 8 8.48 18.18 -9.60
C LEU A 8 9.01 17.32 -8.45
N GLU A 9 10.14 17.71 -7.84
CA GLU A 9 10.70 16.96 -6.73
C GLU A 9 9.80 16.99 -5.49
N GLN A 10 9.19 18.14 -5.20
CA GLN A 10 8.24 18.25 -4.08
C GLN A 10 7.01 17.37 -4.32
N GLU A 11 6.43 17.41 -5.53
CA GLU A 11 5.31 16.54 -5.91
C GLU A 11 5.69 15.06 -5.80
N LEU A 12 6.83 14.67 -6.35
CA LEU A 12 7.37 13.33 -6.30
C LEU A 12 7.55 12.85 -4.85
N ASN A 13 8.07 13.72 -3.97
CA ASN A 13 8.32 13.38 -2.58
C ASN A 13 7.01 13.11 -1.82
N ILE A 14 5.98 13.91 -2.08
CA ILE A 14 4.66 13.78 -1.44
C ILE A 14 3.92 12.54 -1.97
N ILE A 15 3.98 12.26 -3.27
CA ILE A 15 3.40 11.03 -3.85
C ILE A 15 4.13 9.80 -3.30
N ALA A 16 5.46 9.84 -3.22
CA ALA A 16 6.26 8.75 -2.65
C ALA A 16 5.94 8.52 -1.16
N LEU A 17 5.74 9.58 -0.36
CA LEU A 17 5.31 9.44 1.03
C LEU A 17 3.92 8.81 1.14
N MET A 18 2.98 9.20 0.28
CA MET A 18 1.64 8.60 0.23
C MET A 18 1.72 7.10 -0.08
N ASP A 19 2.48 6.71 -1.10
CA ASP A 19 2.62 5.30 -1.51
C ASP A 19 3.39 4.48 -0.49
N LEU A 20 4.42 5.08 0.15
CA LEU A 20 5.11 4.50 1.28
C LEU A 20 4.14 4.21 2.42
N LEU A 21 3.19 5.09 2.74
CA LEU A 21 2.32 4.93 3.90
C LEU A 21 0.97 4.25 3.59
N THR A 22 0.72 3.82 2.35
CA THR A 22 -0.56 3.18 1.95
C THR A 22 -0.66 1.74 2.47
N PHE A 23 -0.85 1.60 3.77
CA PHE A 23 -1.15 0.35 4.49
C PHE A 23 -2.16 0.60 5.62
N GLY A 24 -2.54 -0.45 6.34
CA GLY A 24 -3.42 -0.36 7.50
C GLY A 24 -4.87 -0.69 7.20
N SER A 25 -5.10 -1.42 6.11
CA SER A 25 -6.39 -2.03 5.75
C SER A 25 -7.13 -2.68 6.94
N GLY A 26 -6.40 -3.39 7.80
CA GLY A 26 -6.92 -4.07 9.00
C GLY A 26 -7.47 -3.15 10.10
N TRP A 27 -7.21 -1.84 10.02
CA TRP A 27 -7.69 -0.82 10.96
C TRP A 27 -8.95 -0.10 10.49
N ARG A 28 -9.55 -0.54 9.37
CA ARG A 28 -10.64 0.16 8.70
C ARG A 28 -11.84 0.45 9.60
N SER A 29 -12.29 -0.50 10.44
CA SER A 29 -13.45 -0.28 11.29
C SER A 29 -13.17 0.77 12.36
N GLN A 30 -12.03 0.65 13.06
CA GLN A 30 -11.61 1.60 14.08
C GLN A 30 -11.39 3.01 13.51
N LEU A 31 -10.83 3.13 12.30
CA LEU A 31 -10.64 4.42 11.63
C LEU A 31 -11.97 5.06 11.21
N ARG A 32 -12.91 4.27 10.69
CA ARG A 32 -14.24 4.79 10.34
C ARG A 32 -15.00 5.27 11.56
N GLU A 33 -14.95 4.50 12.64
CA GLU A 33 -15.58 4.84 13.91
C GLU A 33 -14.99 6.12 14.53
N ALA A 34 -13.67 6.17 14.66
CA ALA A 34 -13.01 7.26 15.37
C ALA A 34 -12.94 8.57 14.57
N VAL A 35 -12.77 8.49 13.25
CA VAL A 35 -12.42 9.66 12.42
C VAL A 35 -13.15 9.74 11.08
N GLY A 36 -14.16 8.89 10.86
CA GLY A 36 -15.01 8.93 9.67
C GLY A 36 -14.33 8.55 8.35
N ARG A 37 -13.09 8.03 8.38
CA ARG A 37 -12.26 7.80 7.20
C ARG A 37 -11.81 6.34 7.09
N GLY A 38 -11.62 5.88 5.85
CA GLY A 38 -10.94 4.60 5.60
C GLY A 38 -9.41 4.75 5.68
N PRO A 39 -8.65 3.64 5.70
CA PRO A 39 -7.19 3.66 5.79
C PRO A 39 -6.51 4.58 4.77
N TYR A 40 -6.84 4.42 3.48
CA TYR A 40 -6.29 5.26 2.41
C TYR A 40 -6.59 6.76 2.61
N ASP A 41 -7.82 7.11 2.98
CA ASP A 41 -8.21 8.51 3.19
C ASP A 41 -7.57 9.11 4.45
N THR A 42 -7.33 8.31 5.48
CA THR A 42 -6.57 8.74 6.67
C THR A 42 -5.13 9.05 6.32
N ILE A 43 -4.46 8.17 5.55
CA ILE A 43 -3.09 8.41 5.07
C ILE A 43 -3.04 9.63 4.16
N ARG A 44 -3.95 9.72 3.20
CA ARG A 44 -4.06 10.87 2.28
C ARG A 44 -4.26 12.17 3.06
N PHE A 45 -5.15 12.18 4.05
CA PHE A 45 -5.35 13.35 4.91
C PHE A 45 -4.05 13.73 5.62
N GLY A 46 -3.35 12.79 6.25
CA GLY A 46 -2.10 13.08 6.96
C GLY A 46 -1.00 13.62 6.06
N VAL A 47 -0.80 13.02 4.89
CA VAL A 47 0.17 13.49 3.89
C VAL A 47 -0.21 14.89 3.36
N MET A 48 -1.50 15.16 3.15
CA MET A 48 -1.97 16.49 2.79
C MET A 48 -1.74 17.50 3.92
N SER A 49 -2.01 17.14 5.18
CA SER A 49 -1.73 17.99 6.34
C SER A 49 -0.26 18.36 6.44
N VAL A 50 0.65 17.39 6.25
CA VAL A 50 2.10 17.62 6.21
C VAL A 50 2.47 18.67 5.15
N HIS A 51 1.95 18.52 3.93
CA HIS A 51 2.21 19.47 2.83
C HIS A 51 1.63 20.87 3.12
N ILE A 52 0.38 20.96 3.57
CA ILE A 52 -0.31 22.23 3.86
C ILE A 52 0.37 22.98 5.01
N SER A 53 0.86 22.25 6.02
CA SER A 53 1.65 22.81 7.12
C SER A 53 3.06 23.27 6.70
N SER A 54 3.40 23.21 5.40
CA SER A 54 4.71 23.60 4.86
C SER A 54 5.88 22.87 5.52
N VAL A 55 5.63 21.63 5.95
CA VAL A 55 6.68 20.78 6.52
C VAL A 55 7.58 20.29 5.40
N ASP A 56 8.88 20.50 5.56
CA ASP A 56 9.87 19.89 4.67
C ASP A 56 9.96 18.39 4.98
N VAL A 57 9.39 17.57 4.09
CA VAL A 57 9.42 16.10 4.17
C VAL A 57 10.82 15.58 3.81
N SER A 58 11.78 15.92 4.65
CA SER A 58 13.16 15.47 4.56
C SER A 58 13.36 14.11 5.23
N ALA A 59 14.47 13.45 4.92
CA ALA A 59 14.91 12.24 5.61
C ALA A 59 15.11 12.49 7.11
N LYS A 60 15.52 13.72 7.49
CA LYS A 60 15.61 14.14 8.89
C LYS A 60 14.22 14.19 9.54
N PHE A 61 13.26 14.88 8.91
CA PHE A 61 11.89 14.96 9.42
C PHE A 61 11.27 13.57 9.59
N MET A 62 11.39 12.70 8.58
CA MET A 62 10.87 11.33 8.65
C MET A 62 11.51 10.52 9.80
N ARG A 63 12.81 10.69 10.03
CA ARG A 63 13.54 10.04 11.13
C ARG A 63 13.09 10.51 12.51
N GLU A 64 12.78 11.79 12.64
CA GLU A 64 12.55 12.45 13.93
C GLU A 64 11.06 12.59 14.29
N ILE A 65 10.14 12.39 13.33
CA ILE A 65 8.71 12.50 13.58
C ILE A 65 8.28 11.56 14.71
N THR A 66 7.53 12.12 15.66
CA THR A 66 7.06 11.43 16.85
C THR A 66 5.64 10.88 16.67
N LEU A 67 5.26 9.94 17.54
CA LEU A 67 3.88 9.44 17.61
C LEU A 67 2.85 10.57 17.80
N GLY A 68 3.19 11.61 18.59
CA GLY A 68 2.31 12.74 18.84
C GLY A 68 2.11 13.63 17.60
N GLU A 69 3.17 13.84 16.82
CA GLU A 69 3.08 14.55 15.54
C GLU A 69 2.30 13.73 14.51
N VAL A 70 2.53 12.42 14.42
CA VAL A 70 1.71 11.53 13.56
C VAL A 70 0.24 11.58 13.96
N ALA A 71 -0.07 11.46 15.26
CA ALA A 71 -1.43 11.55 15.77
C ALA A 71 -2.11 12.86 15.36
N THR A 72 -1.38 13.98 15.45
CA THR A 72 -1.89 15.31 15.11
C THR A 72 -2.07 15.48 13.60
N LEU A 73 -1.03 15.22 12.81
CA LEU A 73 -1.01 15.43 11.36
C LEU A 73 -2.02 14.54 10.63
N PHE A 74 -2.11 13.27 11.03
CA PHE A 74 -3.03 12.30 10.43
C PHE A 74 -4.44 12.37 11.04
N ASN A 75 -4.59 13.12 12.14
CA ASN A 75 -5.79 13.16 12.97
C ASN A 75 -6.21 11.73 13.35
N ILE A 76 -5.34 11.05 14.11
CA ILE A 76 -5.54 9.69 14.63
C ILE A 76 -5.50 9.77 16.16
N PRO A 77 -6.58 9.43 16.88
CA PRO A 77 -6.56 9.43 18.33
C PRO A 77 -5.66 8.30 18.85
N VAL A 78 -4.77 8.66 19.78
CA VAL A 78 -3.83 7.74 20.43
C VAL A 78 -4.15 7.51 21.91
N THR A 79 -5.09 8.27 22.45
CA THR A 79 -5.66 8.13 23.80
C THR A 79 -7.18 8.30 23.74
N ARG A 80 -7.89 7.77 24.74
CA ARG A 80 -9.31 8.00 24.97
C ARG A 80 -9.59 8.10 26.45
N ASP A 81 -10.64 8.83 26.77
CA ASP A 81 -11.14 8.98 28.12
C ASP A 81 -12.24 7.94 28.37
N VAL A 82 -12.08 7.15 29.44
CA VAL A 82 -13.00 6.09 29.86
C VAL A 82 -13.42 6.30 31.32
N PRO A 83 -14.71 6.14 31.66
CA PRO A 83 -15.15 6.25 33.05
C PRO A 83 -14.54 5.12 33.89
N HIS A 84 -14.08 5.44 35.10
CA HIS A 84 -13.64 4.42 36.05
C HIS A 84 -14.85 3.55 36.43
N GLU A 85 -14.65 2.23 36.57
CA GLU A 85 -15.73 1.26 36.79
C GLU A 85 -16.57 1.49 38.05
N THR A 86 -16.08 2.30 39.00
CA THR A 86 -16.62 2.39 40.38
C THR A 86 -16.51 3.78 40.98
N LEU A 87 -15.46 4.54 40.65
CA LEU A 87 -15.25 5.90 41.13
C LEU A 87 -15.86 6.92 40.15
N PRO A 88 -16.39 8.07 40.62
CA PRO A 88 -16.93 9.12 39.77
C PRO A 88 -15.80 9.96 39.13
N LEU A 89 -14.86 9.30 38.46
CA LEU A 89 -13.74 9.92 37.76
C LEU A 89 -13.52 9.27 36.40
N THR A 90 -12.81 9.99 35.53
CA THR A 90 -12.47 9.53 34.18
C THR A 90 -10.97 9.21 34.12
N LEU A 91 -10.61 8.09 33.51
CA LEU A 91 -9.24 7.67 33.26
C LEU A 91 -8.91 7.87 31.79
N THR A 92 -7.67 8.24 31.49
CA THR A 92 -7.17 8.27 30.11
C THR A 92 -6.40 6.97 29.85
N GLU A 93 -6.80 6.24 28.81
CA GLU A 93 -6.14 5.01 28.37
C GLU A 93 -5.71 5.08 26.89
N PRO A 94 -4.79 4.21 26.42
CA PRO A 94 -4.43 4.14 25.01
C PRO A 94 -5.63 3.86 24.11
N HIS A 95 -5.79 4.65 23.04
CA HIS A 95 -6.80 4.38 22.02
C HIS A 95 -6.38 3.16 21.17
N PRO A 96 -7.30 2.31 20.69
CA PRO A 96 -6.97 1.16 19.82
C PRO A 96 -6.13 1.55 18.59
N LEU A 97 -6.35 2.73 18.01
CA LEU A 97 -5.58 3.25 16.86
C LEU A 97 -4.15 3.70 17.21
N ARG A 98 -3.76 3.71 18.48
CA ARG A 98 -2.38 4.03 18.89
C ARG A 98 -1.37 3.13 18.19
N GLU A 99 -1.66 1.84 18.06
CA GLU A 99 -0.76 0.90 17.37
C GLU A 99 -0.64 1.24 15.88
N PHE A 100 -1.74 1.64 15.21
CA PHE A 100 -1.68 2.07 13.82
C PHE A 100 -0.84 3.34 13.63
N ALA A 101 -1.04 4.34 14.49
CA ALA A 101 -0.21 5.57 14.48
C ALA A 101 1.26 5.26 14.77
N GLN A 102 1.54 4.29 15.67
CA GLN A 102 2.89 3.84 15.93
C GLN A 102 3.52 3.19 14.70
N LYS A 103 2.80 2.33 13.97
CA LYS A 103 3.33 1.73 12.72
C LYS A 103 3.65 2.78 11.65
N ILE A 104 2.84 3.83 11.52
CA ILE A 104 3.17 4.97 10.63
C ILE A 104 4.47 5.62 11.08
N THR A 105 4.59 5.91 12.38
CA THR A 105 5.79 6.50 12.99
C THR A 105 7.02 5.64 12.71
N ASP A 106 6.95 4.34 12.98
CA ASP A 106 8.05 3.39 12.79
C ASP A 106 8.49 3.31 11.33
N VAL A 107 7.54 3.25 10.38
CA VAL A 107 7.84 3.22 8.94
C VAL A 107 8.52 4.51 8.48
N MET A 108 8.05 5.67 8.96
CA MET A 108 8.69 6.95 8.66
C MET A 108 10.09 7.02 9.26
N ASN A 109 10.25 6.63 10.53
CA ASN A 109 11.52 6.68 11.24
C ASN A 109 12.57 5.76 10.60
N GLU A 110 12.21 4.51 10.29
CA GLU A 110 13.06 3.54 9.58
C GLU A 110 13.50 4.10 8.22
N THR A 111 12.54 4.60 7.45
CA THR A 111 12.81 5.15 6.11
C THR A 111 13.73 6.36 6.18
N GLY A 112 13.45 7.31 7.09
CA GLY A 112 14.28 8.50 7.28
C GLY A 112 15.72 8.17 7.69
N ALA A 113 15.89 7.20 8.60
CA ALA A 113 17.20 6.73 9.01
C ALA A 113 18.00 6.11 7.85
N ILE A 114 17.36 5.26 7.04
CA ILE A 114 17.99 4.62 5.88
C ILE A 114 18.37 5.65 4.81
N LEU A 115 17.48 6.60 4.52
CA LEU A 115 17.76 7.65 3.54
C LEU A 115 18.95 8.50 3.98
N GLN A 116 19.00 8.93 5.25
CA GLN A 116 20.14 9.68 5.78
C GLN A 116 21.44 8.86 5.72
N GLN A 117 21.40 7.59 6.12
CA GLN A 117 22.57 6.71 6.08
C GLN A 117 23.12 6.58 4.65
N LYS A 118 22.24 6.57 3.64
CA LYS A 118 22.60 6.49 2.22
C LYS A 118 22.89 7.85 1.58
N GLY A 119 22.82 8.96 2.31
CA GLY A 119 23.07 10.30 1.79
C GLY A 119 21.93 10.92 0.99
N TYR A 120 20.72 10.36 1.06
CA TYR A 120 19.54 10.91 0.42
C TYR A 120 18.85 11.94 1.32
N ARG A 121 18.43 13.06 0.72
CA ARG A 121 17.79 14.17 1.45
C ARG A 121 16.32 13.91 1.76
N ASN A 122 15.66 13.10 0.93
CA ASN A 122 14.24 12.75 0.99
C ASN A 122 13.98 11.55 0.04
N LEU A 123 12.74 11.08 -0.04
CA LEU A 123 12.36 9.96 -0.92
C LEU A 123 12.53 10.32 -2.40
N ALA A 124 12.21 11.55 -2.79
CA ALA A 124 12.34 11.99 -4.18
C ALA A 124 13.79 11.95 -4.68
N HIS A 125 14.78 12.38 -3.88
CA HIS A 125 16.20 12.27 -4.22
C HIS A 125 16.58 10.80 -4.45
N PHE A 126 16.18 9.89 -3.56
CA PHE A 126 16.41 8.45 -3.75
C PHE A 126 15.79 7.93 -5.05
N LEU A 127 14.52 8.24 -5.31
CA LEU A 127 13.82 7.79 -6.52
C LEU A 127 14.47 8.34 -7.79
N LEU A 128 14.83 9.63 -7.82
CA LEU A 128 15.47 10.29 -8.96
C LEU A 128 16.87 9.74 -9.26
N ASP A 129 17.59 9.27 -8.23
CA ASP A 129 18.88 8.61 -8.37
C ASP A 129 18.71 7.19 -8.95
N VAL A 130 17.74 6.42 -8.45
CA VAL A 130 17.41 5.08 -8.95
C VAL A 130 16.98 5.09 -10.43
N ILE A 131 16.17 6.09 -10.84
CA ILE A 131 15.64 6.19 -12.21
C ILE A 131 16.48 7.12 -13.11
N LYS A 132 17.68 7.50 -12.66
CA LYS A 132 18.55 8.42 -13.40
C LYS A 132 18.82 7.87 -14.82
N PRO A 133 18.64 8.68 -15.87
CA PRO A 133 18.98 8.25 -17.22
C PRO A 133 20.47 7.92 -17.31
N GLY A 134 20.82 6.83 -18.01
CA GLY A 134 22.23 6.55 -18.35
C GLY A 134 22.85 7.72 -19.14
N ALA A 135 24.19 7.84 -19.13
CA ALA A 135 24.92 8.97 -19.69
C ALA A 135 24.58 9.31 -21.16
N ASN A 136 24.07 8.35 -21.93
CA ASN A 136 23.65 8.51 -23.33
C ASN A 136 22.13 8.41 -23.54
N GLY A 137 21.32 8.51 -22.47
CA GLY A 137 19.87 8.28 -22.51
C GLY A 137 19.45 6.80 -22.70
N SER A 138 20.43 5.89 -22.83
CA SER A 138 20.28 4.48 -23.23
C SER A 138 20.02 3.49 -22.09
N GLY A 139 19.68 3.96 -20.88
CA GLY A 139 19.27 3.07 -19.80
C GLY A 139 17.82 2.62 -20.01
N SER A 140 17.56 1.31 -20.03
CA SER A 140 16.19 0.79 -19.99
C SER A 140 15.55 1.22 -18.66
N ARG A 141 14.52 2.07 -18.76
CA ARG A 141 13.73 2.52 -17.62
C ARG A 141 12.81 1.38 -17.26
N SER A 142 13.12 0.73 -16.16
CA SER A 142 12.48 -0.52 -15.77
C SER A 142 11.74 -0.37 -14.45
N VAL A 143 10.46 -0.73 -14.44
CA VAL A 143 9.68 -0.86 -13.22
C VAL A 143 10.24 -1.97 -12.34
N GLU A 144 10.78 -3.04 -12.93
CA GLU A 144 11.43 -4.12 -12.19
C GLU A 144 12.65 -3.61 -11.41
N ASN A 145 13.53 -2.85 -12.05
CA ASN A 145 14.69 -2.24 -11.39
C ASN A 145 14.28 -1.29 -10.25
N LEU A 146 13.22 -0.49 -10.48
CA LEU A 146 12.69 0.40 -9.44
C LEU A 146 12.12 -0.39 -8.26
N VAL A 147 11.34 -1.44 -8.51
CA VAL A 147 10.79 -2.33 -7.47
C VAL A 147 11.92 -3.03 -6.70
N ALA A 148 12.97 -3.49 -7.39
CA ALA A 148 14.14 -4.10 -6.79
C ALA A 148 14.92 -3.11 -5.91
N ALA A 149 15.09 -1.86 -6.36
CA ALA A 149 15.75 -0.81 -5.58
C ALA A 149 14.94 -0.44 -4.32
N LEU A 150 13.62 -0.30 -4.45
CA LEU A 150 12.71 -0.02 -3.34
C LEU A 150 12.74 -1.13 -2.30
N THR A 151 12.61 -2.39 -2.71
CA THR A 151 12.57 -3.56 -1.80
C THR A 151 13.92 -3.86 -1.15
N SER A 152 15.03 -3.61 -1.86
CA SER A 152 16.37 -3.78 -1.31
C SER A 152 16.73 -2.67 -0.32
N THR A 153 16.22 -1.45 -0.53
CA THR A 153 16.53 -0.28 0.30
C THR A 153 15.58 -0.10 1.48
N LEU A 154 14.27 -0.30 1.30
CA LEU A 154 13.23 0.01 2.28
C LEU A 154 12.58 -1.28 2.83
N PRO A 155 12.92 -1.73 4.05
CA PRO A 155 12.39 -2.97 4.63
C PRO A 155 10.87 -2.96 4.74
N SER A 156 10.27 -1.84 5.13
CA SER A 156 8.81 -1.69 5.12
C SER A 156 8.19 -2.02 3.75
N MET A 157 8.84 -1.76 2.63
CA MET A 157 8.29 -2.05 1.30
C MET A 157 8.49 -3.51 0.85
N ARG A 158 9.14 -4.34 1.66
CA ARG A 158 9.52 -5.71 1.36
C ARG A 158 8.42 -6.72 1.74
N ASP A 159 7.26 -6.57 1.10
CA ASP A 159 6.11 -7.47 1.23
C ASP A 159 6.42 -8.87 0.66
N MET A 160 7.01 -9.70 1.53
CA MET A 160 7.44 -11.07 1.29
C MET A 160 7.22 -11.93 2.54
N GLY A 161 7.20 -13.25 2.36
CA GLY A 161 7.14 -14.20 3.46
C GLY A 161 7.50 -15.61 3.00
N ARG A 162 7.41 -16.58 3.91
CA ARG A 162 7.71 -17.98 3.59
C ARG A 162 6.53 -18.88 3.97
N CYS A 163 5.98 -19.58 2.99
CA CYS A 163 4.82 -20.44 3.14
C CYS A 163 5.13 -21.85 2.62
N ASN A 164 4.97 -22.86 3.47
CA ASN A 164 5.26 -24.27 3.15
C ASN A 164 6.66 -24.49 2.54
N GLY A 165 7.67 -23.77 3.05
CA GLY A 165 9.05 -23.85 2.57
C GLY A 165 9.36 -23.00 1.33
N LEU A 166 8.36 -22.42 0.67
CA LEU A 166 8.50 -21.55 -0.50
C LEU A 166 8.54 -20.08 -0.11
N ASP A 167 9.47 -19.33 -0.70
CA ASP A 167 9.50 -17.88 -0.58
C ASP A 167 8.42 -17.28 -1.49
N VAL A 168 7.67 -16.33 -0.93
CA VAL A 168 6.54 -15.67 -1.58
C VAL A 168 6.83 -14.17 -1.61
N TYR A 169 6.82 -13.59 -2.80
CA TYR A 169 7.09 -12.18 -3.04
C TYR A 169 5.85 -11.52 -3.66
N ILE A 170 5.28 -10.53 -2.98
CA ILE A 170 4.10 -9.79 -3.47
C ILE A 170 4.48 -8.35 -3.81
N PHE A 171 5.30 -7.71 -2.98
CA PHE A 171 5.84 -6.37 -3.23
C PHE A 171 4.78 -5.33 -3.64
N ARG A 172 3.58 -5.39 -3.03
CA ARG A 172 2.43 -4.59 -3.47
C ARG A 172 2.68 -3.09 -3.45
N ARG A 173 3.27 -2.56 -2.36
CA ARG A 173 3.58 -1.10 -2.25
C ARG A 173 4.65 -0.63 -3.25
N PRO A 174 5.79 -1.32 -3.44
CA PRO A 174 6.74 -1.00 -4.50
C PRO A 174 6.11 -0.95 -5.89
N GLN A 175 5.28 -1.94 -6.23
CA GLN A 175 4.59 -2.00 -7.51
C GLN A 175 3.60 -0.85 -7.67
N LEU A 176 2.83 -0.54 -6.62
CA LEU A 176 1.93 0.62 -6.58
C LEU A 176 2.70 1.92 -6.81
N MET A 177 3.84 2.11 -6.12
CA MET A 177 4.67 3.29 -6.27
C MET A 177 5.19 3.42 -7.70
N ALA A 178 5.79 2.37 -8.28
CA ALA A 178 6.26 2.38 -9.66
C ALA A 178 5.13 2.73 -10.66
N LEU A 179 3.94 2.16 -10.46
CA LEU A 179 2.76 2.44 -11.28
C LEU A 179 2.30 3.89 -11.15
N ASN A 180 2.27 4.45 -9.94
CA ASN A 180 1.89 5.83 -9.70
C ASN A 180 2.91 6.79 -10.29
N LEU A 181 4.21 6.51 -10.16
CA LEU A 181 5.25 7.33 -10.79
C LEU A 181 5.10 7.35 -12.31
N TYR A 182 4.84 6.19 -12.92
CA TYR A 182 4.52 6.11 -14.35
C TYR A 182 3.30 6.95 -14.72
N ARG A 183 2.19 6.81 -13.98
CA ARG A 183 0.93 7.48 -14.28
C ARG A 183 0.99 9.00 -14.12
N TYR A 184 1.67 9.49 -13.10
CA TYR A 184 1.70 10.92 -12.80
C TYR A 184 2.78 11.68 -13.56
N PHE A 185 3.93 11.04 -13.86
CA PHE A 185 5.10 11.78 -14.35
C PHE A 185 5.58 11.40 -15.76
N ARG A 186 5.07 10.34 -16.41
CA ARG A 186 5.55 9.93 -17.75
C ARG A 186 5.43 11.01 -18.81
N ASP A 187 4.41 11.87 -18.71
CA ASP A 187 4.16 12.92 -19.71
C ASP A 187 4.94 14.21 -19.37
N ALA A 188 5.20 14.46 -18.08
CA ALA A 188 5.95 15.62 -17.60
C ALA A 188 7.48 15.45 -17.69
N ASP A 189 7.99 14.24 -17.42
CA ASP A 189 9.40 13.87 -17.56
C ASP A 189 9.51 12.44 -18.13
N PRO A 190 9.24 12.26 -19.44
CA PRO A 190 9.33 10.95 -20.11
C PRO A 190 10.75 10.38 -20.02
N ALA A 191 11.76 11.25 -19.96
CA ALA A 191 13.15 10.85 -19.85
C ALA A 191 13.47 10.13 -18.53
N ARG A 192 12.60 10.17 -17.51
CA ARG A 192 12.76 9.39 -16.27
C ARG A 192 11.65 8.38 -16.04
N PHE A 193 10.41 8.73 -16.36
CA PHE A 193 9.24 7.98 -15.90
C PHE A 193 8.55 7.17 -17.00
N GLN A 194 9.00 7.24 -18.25
CA GLN A 194 8.47 6.38 -19.32
C GLN A 194 9.11 4.97 -19.24
N PHE A 195 8.57 4.12 -18.37
CA PHE A 195 9.03 2.73 -18.24
C PHE A 195 8.53 1.86 -19.39
N SER A 196 9.41 1.03 -19.95
CA SER A 196 9.09 0.16 -21.10
C SER A 196 8.43 -1.16 -20.73
N ASP A 197 8.48 -1.53 -19.46
CA ASP A 197 8.15 -2.86 -18.92
C ASP A 197 7.02 -2.81 -17.88
N THR A 198 6.17 -1.78 -17.91
CA THR A 198 5.01 -1.66 -16.99
C THR A 198 4.07 -2.87 -17.03
N SER A 199 4.08 -3.64 -18.12
CA SER A 199 3.34 -4.90 -18.25
C SER A 199 3.85 -6.04 -17.36
N MET A 200 5.06 -5.91 -16.80
CA MET A 200 5.64 -6.86 -15.84
C MET A 200 5.06 -6.73 -14.43
N LEU A 201 4.40 -5.60 -14.14
CA LEU A 201 3.69 -5.45 -12.87
C LEU A 201 2.54 -6.47 -12.79
N THR A 202 2.33 -6.99 -11.59
CA THR A 202 1.22 -7.90 -11.28
C THR A 202 0.03 -7.13 -10.72
N VAL A 203 -1.07 -7.82 -10.45
CA VAL A 203 -2.20 -7.23 -9.72
C VAL A 203 -1.72 -6.76 -8.34
N LEU A 204 -2.26 -5.64 -7.86
CA LEU A 204 -1.84 -5.04 -6.59
C LEU A 204 -2.55 -5.73 -5.42
N ALA A 205 -2.24 -7.01 -5.19
CA ALA A 205 -2.87 -7.90 -4.22
C ALA A 205 -2.83 -7.32 -2.79
N ASP A 206 -3.96 -6.78 -2.34
CA ASP A 206 -4.18 -6.12 -1.05
C ASP A 206 -5.22 -6.89 -0.20
N ASP A 207 -5.98 -6.19 0.64
CA ASP A 207 -7.07 -6.73 1.46
C ASP A 207 -8.34 -7.07 0.67
N ILE A 208 -8.46 -6.60 -0.57
CA ILE A 208 -9.71 -6.67 -1.36
C ILE A 208 -9.66 -7.84 -2.33
N LEU A 209 -8.58 -7.94 -3.12
CA LEU A 209 -8.55 -8.85 -4.26
C LEU A 209 -8.83 -10.31 -3.87
N PRO A 210 -8.25 -10.87 -2.79
CA PRO A 210 -8.54 -12.25 -2.42
C PRO A 210 -10.03 -12.48 -2.10
N SER A 211 -10.67 -11.54 -1.40
CA SER A 211 -12.10 -11.62 -1.09
C SER A 211 -12.98 -11.59 -2.34
N LEU A 212 -12.62 -10.78 -3.33
CA LEU A 212 -13.33 -10.74 -4.61
C LEU A 212 -13.17 -12.06 -5.38
N TRP A 213 -11.96 -12.62 -5.43
CA TRP A 213 -11.75 -13.90 -6.10
C TRP A 213 -12.48 -15.07 -5.44
N ILE A 214 -12.62 -15.05 -4.11
CA ILE A 214 -13.45 -16.02 -3.37
C ILE A 214 -14.91 -15.84 -3.75
N HIS A 215 -15.42 -14.61 -3.76
CA HIS A 215 -16.80 -14.31 -4.15
C HIS A 215 -17.13 -14.74 -5.58
N LEU A 216 -16.20 -14.56 -6.52
CA LEU A 216 -16.34 -14.99 -7.91
C LEU A 216 -16.20 -16.53 -8.08
N GLY A 217 -15.93 -17.27 -7.01
CA GLY A 217 -15.76 -18.73 -7.04
C GLY A 217 -14.44 -19.20 -7.67
N VAL A 218 -13.51 -18.28 -7.95
CA VAL A 218 -12.19 -18.58 -8.52
C VAL A 218 -11.25 -19.15 -7.47
N LEU A 219 -11.19 -18.50 -6.30
CA LEU A 219 -10.48 -19.04 -5.13
C LEU A 219 -11.45 -19.82 -4.25
N LYS A 220 -11.08 -21.05 -3.93
CA LYS A 220 -11.82 -21.90 -2.99
C LYS A 220 -11.02 -22.01 -1.70
N VAL A 221 -11.67 -21.74 -0.58
CA VAL A 221 -11.09 -21.81 0.76
C VAL A 221 -11.79 -22.89 1.59
N SER A 222 -11.15 -23.33 2.68
CA SER A 222 -11.77 -24.30 3.59
C SER A 222 -12.99 -23.69 4.30
N PRO A 223 -13.93 -24.52 4.82
CA PRO A 223 -15.04 -24.05 5.63
C PRO A 223 -14.58 -23.21 6.83
N ASP A 224 -13.50 -23.63 7.51
CA ASP A 224 -12.96 -22.91 8.67
C ASP A 224 -12.47 -21.51 8.30
N LEU A 225 -11.71 -21.38 7.21
CA LEU A 225 -11.23 -20.08 6.74
C LEU A 225 -12.39 -19.20 6.25
N THR A 226 -13.41 -19.80 5.62
CA THR A 226 -14.63 -19.08 5.24
C THR A 226 -15.29 -18.47 6.47
N ALA A 227 -15.51 -19.26 7.52
CA ALA A 227 -16.11 -18.80 8.76
C ALA A 227 -15.29 -17.70 9.45
N MET A 228 -13.95 -17.78 9.42
CA MET A 228 -13.06 -16.72 9.92
C MET A 228 -13.23 -15.40 9.16
N LEU A 229 -13.25 -15.46 7.82
CA LEU A 229 -13.41 -14.28 6.97
C LEU A 229 -14.79 -13.63 7.17
N GLU A 230 -15.85 -14.42 7.33
CA GLU A 230 -17.21 -13.94 7.56
C GLU A 230 -17.36 -13.23 8.91
N ARG A 231 -16.74 -13.76 9.97
CA ARG A 231 -16.67 -13.12 11.29
C ARG A 231 -15.84 -11.84 11.29
N GLY A 232 -14.93 -11.69 10.32
CA GLY A 232 -13.98 -10.58 10.29
C GLY A 232 -12.85 -10.76 11.30
N ASP A 233 -12.41 -12.00 11.50
CA ASP A 233 -11.30 -12.32 12.38
C ASP A 233 -9.99 -11.70 11.85
N ASP A 234 -9.11 -11.26 12.76
CA ASP A 234 -7.78 -10.79 12.41
C ASP A 234 -6.87 -11.97 12.07
N LEU A 235 -6.55 -12.15 10.79
CA LEU A 235 -5.73 -13.24 10.27
C LEU A 235 -4.30 -13.20 10.82
N GLY A 236 -3.82 -12.03 11.27
CA GLY A 236 -2.51 -11.90 11.92
C GLY A 236 -2.42 -12.59 13.29
N THR A 237 -3.54 -13.04 13.85
CA THR A 237 -3.57 -13.84 15.09
C THR A 237 -3.24 -15.31 14.86
N THR A 238 -3.24 -15.76 13.60
CA THR A 238 -3.01 -17.16 13.21
C THR A 238 -1.57 -17.41 12.78
N THR A 239 -1.11 -18.66 12.85
CA THR A 239 0.25 -19.07 12.43
C THR A 239 0.35 -19.44 10.95
N GLU A 240 -0.81 -19.63 10.32
CA GLU A 240 -1.01 -20.19 9.00
C GLU A 240 -0.64 -19.20 7.89
N GLN A 241 -0.48 -17.92 8.22
CA GLN A 241 -0.21 -16.82 7.29
C GLN A 241 -1.29 -16.74 6.19
N TRP A 242 -2.56 -16.85 6.60
CA TRP A 242 -3.68 -16.89 5.65
C TRP A 242 -3.73 -15.69 4.73
N ASP A 243 -3.39 -14.50 5.21
CA ASP A 243 -3.38 -13.32 4.36
C ASP A 243 -2.30 -13.39 3.26
N LEU A 244 -1.09 -13.84 3.57
CA LEU A 244 -0.03 -14.07 2.59
C LEU A 244 -0.47 -15.11 1.55
N ARG A 245 -1.03 -16.25 2.00
CA ARG A 245 -1.51 -17.33 1.12
C ARG A 245 -2.59 -16.84 0.16
N LEU A 246 -3.58 -16.13 0.68
CA LEU A 246 -4.71 -15.61 -0.08
C LEU A 246 -4.28 -14.54 -1.08
N ARG A 247 -3.38 -13.63 -0.69
CA ARG A 247 -2.83 -12.61 -1.59
C ARG A 247 -1.95 -13.21 -2.69
N ALA A 248 -1.13 -14.22 -2.36
CA ALA A 248 -0.36 -14.95 -3.37
C ALA A 248 -1.27 -15.70 -4.35
N ALA A 249 -2.31 -16.37 -3.85
CA ALA A 249 -3.31 -17.04 -4.68
C ALA A 249 -4.06 -16.06 -5.59
N ALA A 250 -4.33 -14.84 -5.12
CA ALA A 250 -4.95 -13.78 -5.94
C ALA A 250 -4.06 -13.34 -7.11
N VAL A 251 -2.73 -13.28 -6.92
CA VAL A 251 -1.78 -13.01 -8.01
C VAL A 251 -1.80 -14.14 -9.04
N VAL A 252 -1.77 -15.40 -8.59
CA VAL A 252 -1.83 -16.58 -9.47
C VAL A 252 -3.17 -16.66 -10.22
N ALA A 253 -4.28 -16.34 -9.56
CA ALA A 253 -5.60 -16.29 -10.18
C ALA A 253 -5.65 -15.24 -11.30
N ALA A 254 -5.07 -14.06 -11.07
CA ALA A 254 -4.99 -13.01 -12.07
C ALA A 254 -4.15 -13.43 -13.30
N GLU A 255 -2.99 -14.05 -13.08
CA GLU A 255 -2.16 -14.60 -14.16
C GLU A 255 -2.94 -15.64 -14.98
N ALA A 256 -3.63 -16.57 -14.31
CA ALA A 256 -4.44 -17.58 -14.99
C ALA A 256 -5.56 -16.96 -15.84
N VAL A 257 -6.22 -15.91 -15.35
CA VAL A 257 -7.27 -15.18 -16.09
C VAL A 257 -6.68 -14.46 -17.31
N VAL A 258 -5.57 -13.73 -17.15
CA VAL A 258 -4.89 -13.03 -18.25
C VAL A 258 -4.44 -14.03 -19.33
N GLN A 259 -3.84 -15.16 -18.95
CA GLN A 259 -3.40 -16.19 -19.89
C GLN A 259 -4.57 -16.87 -20.59
N LYS A 260 -5.69 -17.08 -19.88
CA LYS A 260 -6.91 -17.65 -20.48
C LYS A 260 -7.54 -16.68 -21.47
N ALA A 261 -7.62 -15.39 -21.14
CA ALA A 261 -8.18 -14.36 -22.02
C ALA A 261 -7.46 -14.32 -23.37
N LYS A 262 -6.11 -14.31 -23.37
CA LYS A 262 -5.27 -14.35 -24.58
C LYS A 262 -5.52 -15.55 -25.50
N LYS A 263 -6.03 -16.66 -24.96
CA LYS A 263 -6.25 -17.93 -25.69
C LYS A 263 -7.73 -18.18 -25.99
N THR A 264 -8.63 -17.27 -25.62
CA THR A 264 -10.08 -17.45 -25.80
C THR A 264 -10.50 -16.84 -27.13
N GLU A 265 -10.89 -17.70 -28.08
CA GLU A 265 -11.41 -17.27 -29.38
C GLU A 265 -12.75 -16.54 -29.23
N GLY A 266 -12.96 -15.52 -30.06
CA GLY A 266 -14.20 -14.72 -30.06
C GLY A 266 -14.32 -13.72 -28.90
N LEU A 267 -13.30 -13.58 -28.06
CA LEU A 267 -13.24 -12.54 -27.04
C LEU A 267 -12.94 -11.18 -27.69
N ASP A 268 -13.50 -10.11 -27.15
CA ASP A 268 -13.17 -8.75 -27.55
C ASP A 268 -11.66 -8.47 -27.42
N GLN A 269 -11.10 -7.70 -28.36
CA GLN A 269 -9.66 -7.45 -28.45
C GLN A 269 -9.10 -6.74 -27.21
N ASP A 270 -9.87 -5.83 -26.59
CA ASP A 270 -9.44 -5.12 -25.38
C ASP A 270 -9.36 -6.09 -24.19
N LEU A 271 -10.27 -7.06 -24.12
CA LEU A 271 -10.23 -8.12 -23.10
C LEU A 271 -9.10 -9.12 -23.37
N ALA A 272 -8.86 -9.49 -24.63
CA ALA A 272 -7.82 -10.44 -25.02
C ALA A 272 -6.40 -9.89 -24.77
N THR A 273 -6.25 -8.56 -24.79
CA THR A 273 -4.95 -7.86 -24.58
C THR A 273 -4.80 -7.27 -23.18
N MET A 274 -5.78 -7.45 -22.30
CA MET A 274 -5.75 -6.94 -20.94
C MET A 274 -4.54 -7.47 -20.16
N ASN A 275 -3.75 -6.56 -19.57
CA ASN A 275 -2.66 -6.92 -18.65
C ASN A 275 -3.14 -6.93 -17.19
N HIS A 276 -2.26 -7.32 -16.27
CA HIS A 276 -2.60 -7.41 -14.85
C HIS A 276 -3.05 -6.08 -14.23
N ILE A 277 -2.49 -4.95 -14.66
CA ILE A 277 -2.88 -3.64 -14.12
C ILE A 277 -4.28 -3.23 -14.58
N LEU A 278 -4.63 -3.52 -15.83
CA LEU A 278 -5.97 -3.29 -16.35
C LEU A 278 -6.98 -4.25 -15.69
N LEU A 279 -6.61 -5.51 -15.48
CA LEU A 279 -7.43 -6.47 -14.74
C LEU A 279 -7.65 -6.04 -13.29
N ASP A 280 -6.61 -5.57 -12.59
CA ASP A 280 -6.73 -5.02 -11.23
C ASP A 280 -7.73 -3.85 -11.19
N ALA A 281 -7.62 -2.91 -12.14
CA ALA A 281 -8.54 -1.78 -12.25
C ALA A 281 -9.99 -2.23 -12.49
N TYR A 282 -10.20 -3.19 -13.40
CA TYR A 282 -11.51 -3.78 -13.68
C TYR A 282 -12.10 -4.47 -12.44
N LEU A 283 -11.32 -5.33 -11.77
CA LEU A 283 -11.74 -6.04 -10.55
C LEU A 283 -12.10 -5.08 -9.42
N ARG A 284 -11.35 -3.98 -9.26
CA ARG A 284 -11.68 -2.95 -8.28
C ARG A 284 -12.96 -2.22 -8.61
N GLN A 285 -13.27 -2.02 -9.88
CA GLN A 285 -14.55 -1.45 -10.29
C GLN A 285 -15.69 -2.42 -9.97
N CYS A 286 -15.56 -3.70 -10.31
CA CYS A 286 -16.51 -4.74 -9.90
C CYS A 286 -16.73 -4.80 -8.39
N TYR A 287 -15.65 -4.65 -7.59
CA TYR A 287 -15.77 -4.60 -6.13
C TYR A 287 -16.58 -3.38 -5.64
N LYS A 288 -16.43 -2.21 -6.28
CA LYS A 288 -17.18 -0.99 -5.91
C LYS A 288 -18.65 -1.10 -6.29
N ASP A 289 -18.93 -1.72 -7.44
CA ASP A 289 -20.29 -1.86 -7.98
C ASP A 289 -21.04 -3.04 -7.34
N SER A 290 -20.32 -3.97 -6.72
CA SER A 290 -20.89 -5.08 -5.98
C SER A 290 -21.72 -4.58 -4.80
N SER A 291 -23.02 -4.96 -4.79
CA SER A 291 -23.89 -4.78 -3.62
C SER A 291 -23.50 -5.68 -2.46
N ALA A 292 -22.71 -6.73 -2.70
CA ALA A 292 -22.21 -7.61 -1.65
C ALA A 292 -21.21 -6.84 -0.80
N GLN A 293 -21.48 -6.74 0.51
CA GLN A 293 -20.52 -6.24 1.50
C GLN A 293 -19.39 -7.25 1.71
N LEU A 294 -18.54 -7.41 0.69
CA LEU A 294 -17.44 -8.36 0.72
C LEU A 294 -16.49 -8.01 1.87
N LYS A 295 -16.36 -8.94 2.80
CA LYS A 295 -15.44 -8.84 3.93
C LYS A 295 -14.02 -8.85 3.40
N ARG A 296 -13.25 -7.84 3.77
CA ARG A 296 -11.85 -7.70 3.37
C ARG A 296 -10.97 -8.50 4.32
N LEU A 297 -9.77 -8.86 3.87
CA LEU A 297 -8.78 -9.44 4.76
C LEU A 297 -8.42 -8.44 5.86
N ILE A 298 -8.34 -8.93 7.09
CA ILE A 298 -7.91 -8.14 8.25
C ILE A 298 -6.61 -8.76 8.74
N ASN A 299 -5.54 -7.97 8.74
CA ASN A 299 -4.31 -8.27 9.46
C ASN A 299 -3.80 -6.96 10.05
N LYS A 300 -3.85 -6.81 11.39
CA LYS A 300 -3.35 -5.58 12.02
C LYS A 300 -1.84 -5.60 12.27
N LYS A 301 -1.22 -6.78 12.26
CA LYS A 301 0.22 -6.90 12.52
C LYS A 301 1.08 -6.44 11.34
N THR A 302 0.54 -6.51 10.13
CA THR A 302 1.27 -6.16 8.91
C THR A 302 1.31 -4.65 8.60
N VAL A 303 2.34 -4.25 7.87
CA VAL A 303 2.42 -2.93 7.21
C VAL A 303 2.40 -3.06 5.68
N TRP A 304 2.03 -4.22 5.12
CA TRP A 304 2.13 -4.48 3.68
C TRP A 304 0.96 -3.90 2.85
N TYR A 305 -0.25 -3.82 3.43
CA TYR A 305 -1.48 -3.42 2.73
C TYR A 305 -2.55 -2.75 3.61
#